data_AF-A0A350F0L1-F1
#
_entry.id   AF-A0A350F0L1-F1
#
_cell.length_a   1.000
_cell.length_b   1.000
_cell.length_c   1.000
_cell.angle_alpha   90.00
_cell.angle_beta   90.00
_cell.angle_gamma   90.00
#
_symmetry.space_group_name_H-M   'P 1'
#
loop_
_entity.id
_entity.type
_entity.pdbx_description
1 polymer ?
#
loop_
_entity_poly.entity_id
_entity_poly.type
_entity_poly.pdbx_seq_one_letter_code
_entity_poly.pdbx_strand_id
1 'polypeptide(L)'
;EGPSVQLAGGVASNLAGAIGEAKQRRRLASASGAAAGLAAAFNTPVAAVTFVLEEIVQDLNSRYLGSILLASVIGALVAHGFIGKQPAFTLATIDAPGWAAYLVVPFVAAAAALLGMYFQKTTLA
;
A
#
# COMPACT_ATOMS: atom_id res chain seq x y z
N GLU A 1 -1.80 -7.20 5.31
CA GLU A 1 -1.02 -5.95 5.47
C GLU A 1 -0.87 -5.47 6.91
N GLY A 2 -1.96 -5.43 7.70
CA GLY A 2 -2.00 -4.68 8.97
C GLY A 2 -0.75 -4.80 9.84
N PRO A 3 -0.29 -6.01 10.19
CA PRO A 3 0.91 -6.19 11.00
C PRO A 3 2.20 -5.66 10.36
N SER A 4 2.44 -5.90 9.07
CA SER A 4 3.69 -5.47 8.41
C SER A 4 3.78 -3.95 8.31
N VAL A 5 2.65 -3.30 8.01
CA VAL A 5 2.55 -1.83 7.94
C VAL A 5 2.79 -1.19 9.30
N GLN A 6 2.13 -1.69 10.35
CA GLN A 6 2.28 -1.15 11.71
C GLN A 6 3.69 -1.38 12.26
N LEU A 7 4.25 -2.58 12.09
CA LEU A 7 5.59 -2.90 12.56
C LEU A 7 6.65 -2.05 11.84
N ALA A 8 6.62 -2.01 10.51
CA ALA A 8 7.62 -1.26 9.73
C ALA A 8 7.52 0.25 9.97
N GLY A 9 6.32 0.80 10.03
CA GLY A 9 6.10 2.21 10.38
C GLY A 9 6.57 2.55 11.80
N GLY A 10 6.27 1.69 12.77
CA GLY A 10 6.72 1.83 14.16
C GLY A 10 8.24 1.77 14.30
N VAL A 11 8.88 0.80 13.65
CA VAL A 11 10.34 0.65 13.63
C VAL A 11 11.01 1.88 13.01
N ALA A 12 10.52 2.35 11.86
CA ALA A 12 11.08 3.53 11.19
C ALA A 12 10.90 4.81 12.04
N SER A 13 9.75 4.98 12.70
CA SER A 13 9.51 6.08 13.64
C SER A 13 10.45 6.02 14.84
N ASN A 14 10.64 4.85 15.45
CA ASN A 14 11.55 4.67 16.58
C ASN A 14 13.01 4.92 16.18
N LEU A 15 13.43 4.44 15.00
CA LEU A 15 14.77 4.68 14.47
C LEU A 15 15.03 6.17 14.22
N ALA A 16 14.07 6.88 13.62
CA ALA A 16 14.13 8.33 13.49
C ALA A 16 14.29 9.02 14.86
N GLY A 17 13.64 8.47 15.89
CA GLY A 17 13.81 8.95 17.25
C GLY A 17 15.19 8.70 17.86
N ALA A 18 15.77 7.54 17.60
CA ALA A 18 17.10 7.19 18.08
C ALA A 18 18.18 8.11 17.49
N ILE A 19 17.98 8.63 16.27
CA ILE A 19 18.88 9.59 15.62
C ILE A 19 18.58 11.07 15.96
N GLY A 20 17.66 11.33 16.90
CA GLY A 20 17.39 12.67 17.44
C GLY A 20 16.20 13.41 16.83
N GLU A 21 15.40 12.81 15.93
CA GLU A 21 14.23 13.49 15.39
C GLU A 21 13.13 13.68 16.46
N ALA A 22 12.56 14.88 16.51
CA ALA A 22 11.43 15.18 17.37
C ALA A 22 10.18 14.39 16.94
N LYS A 23 9.33 13.99 17.89
CA LYS A 23 8.16 13.13 17.63
C LYS A 23 7.25 13.68 16.52
N GLN A 24 7.09 15.00 16.44
CA GLN A 24 6.29 15.71 15.46
C GLN A 24 6.84 15.60 14.02
N ARG A 25 8.14 15.33 13.85
CA ARG A 25 8.81 15.21 12.55
C ARG A 25 8.91 13.77 12.05
N ARG A 26 8.61 12.78 12.90
CA ARG A 26 8.72 11.34 12.58
C ARG A 26 7.61 10.81 11.67
N ARG A 27 6.57 11.61 11.37
CA ARG A 27 5.46 11.20 10.49
C ARG A 27 5.97 10.69 9.13
N LEU A 28 6.98 11.35 8.57
CA LEU A 28 7.59 10.92 7.31
C LEU A 28 8.28 9.56 7.45
N ALA A 29 9.08 9.36 8.50
CA ALA A 29 9.74 8.08 8.74
C ALA A 29 8.72 6.96 8.92
N SER A 30 7.65 7.20 9.68
CA SER A 30 6.55 6.24 9.86
C SER A 30 5.86 5.90 8.55
N ALA A 31 5.56 6.89 7.70
CA ALA A 31 4.93 6.69 6.40
C ALA A 31 5.84 5.91 5.43
N SER A 32 7.13 6.26 5.37
CA SER A 32 8.12 5.54 4.56
C SER A 32 8.30 4.09 5.02
N GLY A 33 8.35 3.85 6.34
CA GLY A 33 8.38 2.50 6.90
C GLY A 33 7.13 1.70 6.56
N ALA A 34 5.95 2.30 6.72
CA ALA A 34 4.67 1.70 6.31
C ALA A 34 4.67 1.31 4.82
N ALA A 35 5.19 2.17 3.94
CA ALA A 35 5.32 1.88 2.52
C ALA A 35 6.26 0.71 2.23
N ALA A 36 7.41 0.65 2.91
CA ALA A 36 8.34 -0.47 2.81
C ALA A 36 7.70 -1.79 3.28
N GLY A 37 7.00 -1.77 4.42
CA GLY A 37 6.32 -2.95 4.97
C GLY A 37 5.15 -3.45 4.12
N LEU A 38 4.40 -2.53 3.50
CA LEU A 38 3.33 -2.88 2.57
C LEU A 38 3.90 -3.48 1.27
N ALA A 39 4.93 -2.85 0.71
CA ALA A 39 5.59 -3.32 -0.50
C ALA A 39 6.28 -4.68 -0.30
N ALA A 40 6.91 -4.89 0.85
CA ALA A 40 7.53 -6.16 1.21
C ALA A 40 6.48 -7.29 1.37
N ALA A 41 5.30 -6.98 1.90
CA ALA A 41 4.25 -7.98 2.12
C ALA A 41 3.59 -8.49 0.83
N PHE A 42 3.49 -7.64 -0.20
CA PHE A 42 2.78 -7.97 -1.45
C PHE A 42 3.67 -8.00 -2.69
N ASN A 43 4.94 -7.60 -2.58
CA ASN A 43 5.82 -7.38 -3.72
C ASN A 43 5.21 -6.39 -4.75
N THR A 44 4.50 -5.37 -4.27
CA THR A 44 3.80 -4.35 -5.09
C THR A 44 4.24 -2.93 -4.71
N PRO A 45 5.42 -2.47 -5.16
CA PRO A 45 5.93 -1.17 -4.73
C PRO A 45 5.04 -0.01 -5.17
N VAL A 46 4.54 -0.02 -6.40
CA VAL A 46 3.67 1.08 -6.91
C VAL A 46 2.38 1.20 -6.10
N ALA A 47 1.71 0.09 -5.82
CA ALA A 47 0.48 0.08 -5.02
C ALA A 47 0.74 0.54 -3.57
N ALA A 48 1.90 0.19 -3.01
CA ALA A 48 2.26 0.63 -1.67
C ALA A 48 2.48 2.15 -1.60
N VAL A 49 3.10 2.74 -2.63
CA VAL A 49 3.28 4.20 -2.73
C VAL A 49 1.95 4.91 -2.79
N THR A 50 1.06 4.51 -3.70
CA THR A 50 -0.25 5.15 -3.86
C THR A 50 -1.09 5.01 -2.58
N PHE A 51 -1.15 3.82 -1.99
CA PHE A 51 -1.89 3.57 -0.76
C PHE A 51 -1.41 4.45 0.40
N VAL A 52 -0.09 4.55 0.60
CA VAL A 52 0.45 5.35 1.71
C VAL A 52 0.20 6.84 1.49
N LEU A 53 0.34 7.33 0.26
CA LEU A 53 0.09 8.74 -0.05
C LEU A 53 -1.40 9.11 0.06
N GLU A 54 -2.28 8.24 -0.44
CA GLU A 54 -3.73 8.45 -0.47
C GLU A 54 -4.38 8.22 0.90
N GLU A 55 -4.11 7.09 1.54
CA GLU A 55 -4.84 6.67 2.75
C GLU A 55 -4.15 7.12 4.05
N ILE A 56 -2.81 7.06 4.12
CA ILE A 56 -2.06 7.35 5.36
C ILE A 56 -1.64 8.82 5.46
N VAL A 57 -1.08 9.36 4.38
CA VAL A 57 -0.64 10.75 4.32
C VAL A 57 -1.80 11.68 3.98
N GLN A 58 -2.74 11.22 3.15
CA GLN A 58 -3.87 11.98 2.62
C GLN A 58 -3.42 13.19 1.77
N ASP A 59 -2.31 13.03 1.03
CA ASP A 59 -1.77 14.04 0.13
C ASP A 59 -0.93 13.38 -0.98
N LEU A 60 -1.50 13.31 -2.18
CA LEU A 60 -0.84 12.73 -3.37
C LEU A 60 0.24 13.64 -3.95
N ASN A 61 0.18 14.96 -3.71
CA ASN A 61 1.19 15.92 -4.17
C ASN A 61 2.17 16.29 -3.04
N SER A 62 2.40 15.33 -2.14
CA SER A 62 3.23 15.56 -0.99
C SER A 62 4.72 15.57 -1.35
N ARG A 63 5.48 16.44 -0.68
CA ARG A 63 6.95 16.39 -0.65
C ARG A 63 7.52 15.04 -0.19
N TYR A 64 6.68 14.15 0.35
CA TYR A 64 7.03 12.83 0.84
C TYR A 64 7.11 11.75 -0.26
N LEU A 65 6.63 12.04 -1.47
CA LEU A 65 6.59 11.07 -2.58
C LEU A 65 7.94 10.39 -2.82
N GLY A 66 9.03 11.15 -2.90
CA GLY A 66 10.36 10.60 -3.18
C GLY A 66 10.83 9.60 -2.12
N SER A 67 10.68 9.94 -0.83
CA SER A 67 11.09 9.04 0.26
C SER A 67 10.18 7.81 0.39
N ILE A 68 8.87 7.97 0.15
CA ILE A 68 7.92 6.87 0.18
C ILE A 68 8.17 5.90 -0.97
N LEU A 69 8.43 6.42 -2.18
CA LEU A 69 8.78 5.63 -3.35
C LEU A 69 10.07 4.85 -3.11
N LEU A 70 11.13 5.52 -2.65
CA LEU A 70 12.41 4.86 -2.38
C LEU A 70 12.26 3.75 -1.33
N ALA A 71 11.60 4.04 -0.21
CA ALA A 71 11.41 3.06 0.86
C ALA A 71 10.57 1.86 0.39
N SER A 72 9.54 2.10 -0.42
CA SER A 72 8.71 1.05 -1.00
C SER A 72 9.50 0.13 -1.94
N VAL A 73 10.31 0.69 -2.84
CA VAL A 73 11.17 -0.10 -3.73
C VAL A 73 12.19 -0.92 -2.93
N ILE A 74 12.83 -0.31 -1.92
CA ILE A 74 13.77 -1.03 -1.06
C ILE A 74 13.06 -2.18 -0.33
N GLY A 75 11.88 -1.95 0.24
CA GLY A 75 11.10 -3.00 0.91
C GLY A 75 10.78 -4.18 -0.01
N ALA A 76 10.32 -3.89 -1.24
CA ALA A 76 10.07 -4.92 -2.24
C ALA A 76 11.36 -5.67 -2.63
N LEU A 77 12.47 -4.97 -2.88
CA LEU A 77 13.75 -5.58 -3.24
C LEU A 77 14.33 -6.46 -2.13
N VAL A 78 14.23 -6.02 -0.88
CA VAL A 78 14.66 -6.83 0.28
C VAL A 78 13.82 -8.11 0.35
N ALA A 79 12.50 -8.00 0.31
CA ALA A 79 11.63 -9.18 0.29
C ALA A 79 11.98 -10.10 -0.88
N HIS A 80 12.20 -9.55 -2.08
CA HIS A 80 12.59 -10.30 -3.26
C HIS A 80 13.94 -11.01 -3.11
N GLY A 81 14.92 -10.38 -2.47
CA GLY A 81 16.24 -10.95 -2.26
C GLY A 81 16.22 -12.14 -1.30
N PHE A 82 15.39 -12.09 -0.25
CA PHE A 82 15.28 -13.17 0.74
C PHE A 82 14.30 -14.28 0.34
N ILE A 83 13.17 -13.91 -0.27
CA ILE A 83 12.02 -14.80 -0.48
C ILE A 83 11.88 -15.18 -1.98
N GLY A 84 12.49 -14.42 -2.88
CA GLY A 84 12.43 -14.64 -4.32
C GLY A 84 11.20 -14.03 -5.00
N LYS A 85 11.01 -14.38 -6.27
CA LYS A 85 9.83 -14.00 -7.07
C LYS A 85 8.60 -14.72 -6.53
N GLN A 86 7.70 -14.00 -5.86
CA GLN A 86 6.43 -14.53 -5.39
C GLN A 86 5.27 -13.58 -5.78
N PRO A 87 4.71 -13.70 -6.99
CA PRO A 87 3.47 -13.02 -7.29
C PRO A 87 2.35 -13.62 -6.44
N ALA A 88 1.54 -12.78 -5.80
CA ALA A 88 0.38 -13.24 -5.03
C ALA A 88 -0.65 -13.98 -5.93
N PHE A 89 -0.69 -13.62 -7.21
CA PHE A 89 -1.57 -14.23 -8.21
C PHE A 89 -0.81 -14.46 -9.52
N THR A 90 -0.89 -15.68 -10.04
CA THR A 90 -0.49 -16.01 -11.41
C THR A 90 -1.73 -16.01 -12.29
N LEU A 91 -1.89 -14.97 -13.11
CA LEU A 91 -3.02 -14.84 -14.01
C LEU A 91 -2.71 -15.53 -15.35
N ALA A 92 -3.71 -16.20 -15.92
CA ALA A 92 -3.65 -16.65 -17.30
C ALA A 92 -3.72 -15.44 -18.24
N THR A 93 -3.07 -15.53 -19.39
CA THR A 93 -3.19 -14.52 -20.45
C THR A 93 -4.63 -14.49 -20.93
N ILE A 94 -5.27 -13.34 -20.82
CA ILE A 94 -6.62 -13.08 -21.34
C ILE A 94 -6.52 -12.09 -22.49
N ASP A 95 -7.31 -12.30 -23.53
CA ASP A 95 -7.40 -11.35 -24.63
C ASP A 95 -8.00 -10.02 -24.17
N ALA A 96 -7.66 -8.95 -24.88
CA ALA A 96 -8.22 -7.64 -24.61
C ALA A 96 -9.75 -7.70 -24.68
N PRO A 97 -10.47 -7.25 -23.63
CA PRO A 97 -11.91 -7.31 -23.62
C PRO A 97 -12.48 -6.41 -24.72
N GLY A 98 -13.51 -6.90 -25.42
CA GLY A 98 -14.27 -6.07 -26.36
C GLY A 98 -14.96 -4.90 -25.65
N TRP A 99 -15.29 -3.84 -26.39
CA TRP A 99 -15.90 -2.62 -25.85
C TRP A 99 -17.19 -2.90 -25.05
N ALA A 100 -17.96 -3.93 -25.41
CA ALA A 100 -19.19 -4.32 -24.73
C ALA A 100 -18.95 -4.81 -23.29
N ALA A 101 -17.78 -5.37 -22.98
CA ALA A 101 -17.45 -5.78 -21.61
C ALA A 101 -17.37 -4.57 -20.65
N TYR A 102 -16.98 -3.40 -21.16
CA TYR A 102 -16.93 -2.18 -20.35
C TYR A 102 -18.33 -1.68 -19.94
N LEU A 103 -19.39 -2.07 -20.66
CA LEU A 103 -20.77 -1.76 -20.26
C LEU A 103 -21.18 -2.46 -18.96
N VAL A 104 -20.54 -3.59 -18.63
CA VAL A 104 -20.83 -4.36 -17.42
C VAL A 104 -20.15 -3.77 -16.19
N VAL A 105 -19.06 -3.01 -16.37
CA VAL A 105 -18.23 -2.46 -15.28
C VAL A 105 -19.02 -1.61 -14.29
N PRO A 106 -19.90 -0.66 -14.68
CA PRO A 106 -20.68 0.13 -13.73
C PRO A 106 -21.60 -0.71 -12.84
N PHE A 107 -22.18 -1.80 -13.38
CA PHE A 107 -23.06 -2.68 -12.61
C PHE A 107 -22.29 -3.50 -11.58
N VAL A 108 -21.11 -4.02 -11.97
CA VAL A 108 -20.21 -4.72 -11.05
C VAL A 108 -19.70 -3.77 -9.96
N ALA A 109 -19.32 -2.55 -10.33
CA ALA A 109 -18.88 -1.53 -9.39
C ALA A 109 -20.00 -1.15 -8.39
N ALA A 110 -21.23 -0.97 -8.87
CA ALA A 110 -22.39 -0.70 -8.01
C ALA A 110 -22.66 -1.85 -7.04
N ALA A 111 -22.63 -3.10 -7.51
CA ALA A 111 -22.79 -4.27 -6.66
C ALA A 111 -21.68 -4.36 -5.60
N ALA A 112 -20.42 -4.18 -5.99
CA ALA A 112 -19.29 -4.18 -5.07
C ALA A 112 -19.40 -3.05 -4.02
N ALA A 113 -19.84 -1.86 -4.42
CA ALA A 113 -20.05 -0.73 -3.51
C ALA A 113 -21.16 -1.02 -2.50
N LEU A 114 -22.30 -1.56 -2.94
CA LEU A 114 -23.41 -1.93 -2.05
C LEU A 114 -22.99 -3.00 -1.03
N LEU A 115 -22.26 -4.03 -1.48
CA LEU A 115 -21.72 -5.07 -0.61
C LEU A 115 -20.68 -4.52 0.37
N GLY A 116 -19.82 -3.61 -0.09
CA GLY A 116 -18.84 -2.92 0.76
C GLY A 116 -19.51 -2.10 1.86
N MET A 117 -20.55 -1.33 1.52
CA MET A 117 -21.34 -0.57 2.50
C MET A 117 -22.04 -1.48 3.51
N TYR A 118 -22.58 -2.61 3.06
CA TYR A 118 -23.20 -3.59 3.94
C TYR A 118 -22.16 -4.16 4.93
N PHE A 119 -21.01 -4.62 4.43
CA PHE A 119 -19.93 -5.14 5.26
C PHE A 119 -19.43 -4.12 6.29
N GLN A 120 -19.26 -2.85 5.88
CA GLN A 120 -18.84 -1.78 6.78
C GLN A 120 -19.83 -1.61 7.94
N LYS A 121 -21.14 -1.61 7.66
CA LYS A 121 -22.18 -1.41 8.68
C LYS A 121 -22.34 -2.61 9.62
N THR A 122 -22.06 -3.83 9.17
CA THR A 122 -22.27 -5.02 10.01
C THR A 122 -21.06 -5.39 10.84
N THR A 123 -19.86 -5.12 10.33
CA THR A 123 -18.60 -5.64 10.91
C THR A 123 -17.75 -4.56 11.55
N LEU A 124 -17.77 -3.34 11.02
CA LEU A 124 -16.88 -2.24 11.43
C LEU A 124 -17.60 -1.13 12.22
N ALA A 125 -18.93 -1.21 12.34
CA ALA A 125 -19.76 -0.31 13.15
C ALA A 125 -20.26 -1.04 14.40
#